data_AF-A0A8I2Z1W2-F1
#
_entry.id   AF-A0A8I2Z1W2-F1
#
_cell.length_a   1.000
_cell.length_b   1.000
_cell.length_c   1.000
_cell.angle_alpha   90.00
_cell.angle_beta   90.00
_cell.angle_gamma   90.00
#
_symmetry.space_group_name_H-M   'P 1'
#
loop_
_entity.id
_entity.type
_entity.pdbx_description
1 polymer ?
#
loop_
_entity_poly.entity_id
_entity_poly.type
_entity_poly.pdbx_seq_one_letter_code
_entity_poly.pdbx_strand_id
1 'polypeptide(L)'
;MRYLYFLILFYITARDGRQRGTKRVPPRDQLAKNLSPAPQSVIDSIRRKFSDGGEIRKFHMDLIMTHCAALSCIIDNFETKPRDLREDLRLDSKTMNQYFQEIGARIGQKKEPGEAKAQPVAKLAMPLVFPKMSRGAPKRR
;
A
#
# COMPACT_ATOMS: atom_id res chain seq x y z
N MET A 1 13.01 -8.19 4.72
CA MET A 1 12.95 -7.84 3.27
C MET A 1 13.09 -6.34 3.09
N ARG A 2 14.14 -5.85 2.40
CA ARG A 2 14.49 -4.42 2.35
C ARG A 2 13.58 -3.56 1.46
N TYR A 3 12.94 -4.14 0.44
CA TYR A 3 12.17 -3.37 -0.54
C TYR A 3 10.84 -2.81 -0.01
N LEU A 4 10.08 -3.58 0.77
CA LEU A 4 8.86 -3.08 1.45
C LEU A 4 9.18 -1.89 2.35
N TYR A 5 10.26 -2.01 3.12
CA TYR A 5 10.74 -0.94 4.00
C TYR A 5 11.08 0.34 3.21
N PHE A 6 11.77 0.21 2.06
CA PHE A 6 12.06 1.35 1.20
C PHE A 6 10.81 2.01 0.61
N LEU A 7 9.76 1.24 0.28
CA LEU A 7 8.48 1.81 -0.18
C LEU A 7 7.75 2.57 0.93
N ILE A 8 7.73 2.02 2.15
CA ILE A 8 7.14 2.70 3.31
C ILE A 8 7.90 3.99 3.61
N LEU A 9 9.24 3.95 3.66
CA LEU A 9 10.08 5.14 3.82
C LEU A 9 9.85 6.17 2.70
N PHE A 10 9.76 5.72 1.44
CA PHE A 10 9.47 6.59 0.30
C PHE A 10 8.13 7.33 0.49
N TYR A 11 7.09 6.62 0.94
CA TYR A 11 5.77 7.20 1.19
C TYR A 11 5.75 8.18 2.38
N ILE A 12 6.44 7.85 3.47
CA ILE A 12 6.52 8.68 4.68
C ILE A 12 7.35 9.96 4.42
N THR A 13 8.42 9.84 3.64
CA THR A 13 9.31 10.98 3.34
C THR A 13 8.80 11.87 2.21
N ALA A 14 7.82 11.40 1.44
CA ALA A 14 7.14 12.20 0.42
C ALA A 14 6.39 13.36 1.09
N ARG A 15 6.71 14.59 0.65
CA ARG A 15 6.09 15.82 1.17
C ARG A 15 4.78 16.10 0.45
N ASP A 16 3.93 16.95 1.04
CA ASP A 16 2.74 17.41 0.34
C ASP A 16 3.12 18.22 -0.91
N GLY A 17 2.42 17.95 -2.01
CA GLY A 17 2.60 18.62 -3.29
C GLY A 17 1.91 19.98 -3.34
N ARG A 18 2.09 20.70 -4.46
CA ARG A 18 1.44 22.00 -4.68
C ARG A 18 -0.08 21.88 -4.85
N GLN A 19 -0.56 20.77 -5.41
CA GLN A 19 -1.98 20.50 -5.55
C GLN A 19 -2.51 19.66 -4.39
N ARG A 20 -3.70 20.00 -3.90
CA ARG A 20 -4.37 19.27 -2.82
C ARG A 20 -4.52 17.79 -3.19
N GLY A 21 -3.98 16.90 -2.36
CA GLY A 21 -4.02 15.45 -2.59
C GLY A 21 -2.93 14.90 -3.51
N THR A 22 -1.96 15.73 -3.93
CA THR A 22 -0.71 15.27 -4.55
C THR A 22 0.41 15.28 -3.51
N LYS A 23 1.36 14.37 -3.63
CA LYS A 23 2.63 14.42 -2.90
C LYS A 23 3.77 14.75 -3.86
N ARG A 24 4.87 15.28 -3.34
CA ARG A 24 6.08 15.57 -4.11
C ARG A 24 7.22 14.68 -3.62
N VAL A 25 7.92 14.07 -4.56
CA VAL A 25 9.11 13.28 -4.28
C VAL A 25 10.23 14.22 -3.83
N PRO A 26 10.94 13.90 -2.74
CA PRO A 26 12.12 14.65 -2.32
C PRO A 26 13.20 14.71 -3.42
N PRO A 27 14.08 15.73 -3.41
CA PRO A 27 15.26 15.76 -4.26
C PRO A 27 16.10 14.49 -4.11
N ARG A 28 16.77 14.06 -5.19
CA ARG A 28 17.50 12.78 -5.26
C ARG A 28 18.48 12.60 -4.10
N ASP A 29 19.18 13.66 -3.70
CA ASP A 29 20.17 13.61 -2.61
C ASP A 29 19.53 13.37 -1.24
N GLN A 30 18.38 13.99 -0.98
CA GLN A 30 17.61 13.77 0.25
C GLN A 30 17.00 12.39 0.24
N LEU A 31 16.50 11.95 -0.91
CA LEU A 31 15.93 10.63 -1.09
C LEU A 31 16.97 9.52 -0.85
N ALA A 32 18.20 9.69 -1.36
CA ALA A 32 19.29 8.75 -1.16
C ALA A 32 19.74 8.67 0.32
N LYS A 33 19.74 9.80 1.03
CA LYS A 33 19.99 9.82 2.48
C LYS A 33 18.90 9.08 3.25
N ASN A 34 17.64 9.36 2.94
CA ASN A 34 16.49 8.78 3.63
C ASN A 34 16.31 7.28 3.34
N LEU A 35 16.69 6.82 2.14
CA LEU A 35 16.58 5.42 1.73
C LEU A 35 17.86 4.62 1.98
N SER A 36 18.90 5.20 2.59
CA SER A 36 20.13 4.47 2.91
C SER A 36 19.81 3.23 3.77
N PRO A 37 20.27 2.01 3.41
CA PRO A 37 21.35 1.65 2.47
C PRO A 37 20.87 1.17 1.07
N ALA A 38 19.77 1.68 0.53
CA ALA A 38 19.26 1.27 -0.78
C ALA A 38 20.26 1.57 -1.91
N PRO A 39 20.49 0.63 -2.86
CA PRO A 39 21.24 0.90 -4.08
C PRO A 39 20.59 2.01 -4.92
N GLN A 40 21.40 2.83 -5.60
CA GLN A 40 20.90 3.93 -6.44
C GLN A 40 19.94 3.46 -7.54
N SER A 41 20.18 2.26 -8.10
CA SER A 41 19.31 1.65 -9.10
C SER A 41 17.88 1.46 -8.57
N VAL A 42 17.73 1.01 -7.32
CA VAL A 42 16.43 0.80 -6.68
C VAL A 42 15.74 2.13 -6.44
N ILE A 43 16.48 3.15 -6.01
CA ILE A 43 15.95 4.51 -5.78
C ILE A 43 15.41 5.11 -7.09
N ASP A 44 16.16 4.99 -8.17
CA ASP A 44 15.76 5.50 -9.48
C ASP A 44 14.56 4.72 -10.05
N SER A 45 14.52 3.40 -9.87
CA SER A 45 13.37 2.57 -10.26
C SER A 45 12.10 2.94 -9.49
N ILE A 46 12.19 3.12 -8.16
CA ILE A 46 11.06 3.53 -7.32
C ILE A 46 10.57 4.91 -7.78
N ARG A 47 11.47 5.87 -7.99
CA ARG A 47 11.10 7.21 -8.44
C ARG A 47 10.40 7.18 -9.80
N ARG A 48 10.88 6.39 -10.76
CA ARG A 48 10.27 6.28 -12.09
C ARG A 48 8.91 5.56 -12.07
N LYS A 49 8.73 4.56 -11.21
CA LYS A 49 7.50 3.76 -11.16
C LYS A 49 6.37 4.44 -10.38
N PHE A 50 6.72 5.11 -9.29
CA PHE A 50 5.76 5.66 -8.33
C PHE A 50 5.67 7.20 -8.36
N SER A 51 6.27 7.85 -9.36
CA SER A 51 6.08 9.28 -9.58
C SER A 51 6.13 9.64 -11.05
N ASP A 52 5.46 10.73 -11.41
CA ASP A 52 5.49 11.33 -12.73
C ASP A 52 5.96 12.79 -12.58
N GLY A 53 7.06 13.16 -13.24
CA GLY A 53 7.67 14.48 -13.10
C GLY A 53 8.12 14.86 -11.67
N GLY A 54 8.25 13.90 -10.76
CA GLY A 54 8.52 14.15 -9.34
C GLY A 54 7.27 14.47 -8.51
N GLU A 55 6.08 14.33 -9.09
CA GLU A 55 4.80 14.36 -8.39
C GLU A 55 4.22 12.94 -8.24
N ILE A 56 3.65 12.68 -7.07
CA ILE A 56 2.92 11.47 -6.73
C ILE A 56 1.44 11.86 -6.71
N ARG A 57 0.75 11.51 -7.80
CA ARG A 57 -0.70 11.63 -7.92
C ARG A 57 -1.41 10.52 -7.14
N LYS A 58 -2.73 10.65 -6.99
CA LYS A 58 -3.57 9.64 -6.34
C LYS A 58 -3.34 8.23 -6.87
N PHE A 59 -3.28 8.06 -8.20
CA PHE A 59 -2.98 6.78 -8.83
C PHE A 59 -1.66 6.17 -8.35
N HIS A 60 -0.59 6.97 -8.25
CA HIS A 60 0.69 6.48 -7.76
C HIS A 60 0.65 6.14 -6.28
N MET A 61 -0.13 6.89 -5.47
CA MET A 61 -0.35 6.53 -4.08
C MET A 61 -1.04 5.17 -3.96
N ASP A 62 -2.14 4.96 -4.70
CA ASP A 62 -2.85 3.68 -4.73
C ASP A 62 -1.93 2.54 -5.23
N LEU A 63 -1.04 2.81 -6.19
CA LEU A 63 -0.03 1.87 -6.67
C LEU A 63 0.99 1.51 -5.57
N ILE A 64 1.46 2.47 -4.78
CA ILE A 64 2.36 2.20 -3.64
C ILE A 64 1.66 1.33 -2.61
N MET A 65 0.42 1.68 -2.24
CA MET A 65 -0.32 0.97 -1.19
C MET A 65 -0.61 -0.49 -1.57
N THR A 66 -1.06 -0.73 -2.80
CA THR A 66 -1.31 -2.09 -3.31
C THR A 66 -0.02 -2.92 -3.40
N HIS A 67 1.12 -2.31 -3.77
CA HIS A 67 2.41 -2.99 -3.72
C HIS A 67 2.82 -3.34 -2.29
N CYS A 68 2.64 -2.43 -1.32
CA CYS A 68 2.92 -2.72 0.09
C CYS A 68 2.06 -3.87 0.61
N ALA A 69 0.76 -3.87 0.31
CA ALA A 69 -0.17 -4.94 0.72
C ALA A 69 0.19 -6.30 0.08
N ALA A 70 0.57 -6.32 -1.20
CA ALA A 70 0.98 -7.56 -1.87
C ALA A 70 2.30 -8.10 -1.28
N LEU A 71 3.28 -7.22 -1.04
CA LEU A 71 4.56 -7.60 -0.46
C LEU A 71 4.42 -8.07 0.99
N SER A 72 3.55 -7.45 1.80
CA SER A 72 3.28 -7.92 3.16
C SER A 72 2.69 -9.34 3.13
N CYS A 73 1.73 -9.61 2.23
CA CYS A 73 1.18 -10.95 2.07
C CYS A 73 2.25 -11.97 1.68
N ILE A 74 3.20 -11.62 0.81
CA ILE A 74 4.28 -12.55 0.44
C ILE A 74 5.20 -12.87 1.64
N ILE A 75 5.42 -11.89 2.51
CA ILE A 75 6.28 -12.05 3.70
C ILE A 75 5.60 -12.92 4.77
N ASP A 76 4.31 -12.71 5.01
CA ASP A 76 3.56 -13.43 6.05
C ASP A 76 2.95 -14.74 5.54
N ASN A 77 3.58 -15.39 4.56
CA ASN A 77 3.13 -16.66 3.99
C ASN A 77 1.65 -16.63 3.53
N PHE A 78 1.27 -15.55 2.85
CA PHE A 78 -0.05 -15.27 2.30
C PHE A 78 -1.16 -15.04 3.35
N GLU A 79 -0.82 -14.80 4.62
CA GLU A 79 -1.76 -14.47 5.70
C GLU A 79 -1.24 -13.29 6.53
N THR A 80 -1.69 -12.06 6.23
CA THR A 80 -1.24 -10.82 6.89
C THR A 80 -2.36 -10.20 7.71
N LYS A 81 -2.00 -9.55 8.82
CA LYS A 81 -2.92 -8.69 9.60
C LYS A 81 -2.92 -7.27 9.01
N PRO A 82 -4.05 -6.76 8.46
CA PRO A 82 -4.12 -5.40 7.93
C PRO A 82 -3.86 -4.30 8.97
N ARG A 83 -4.02 -4.63 10.27
CA ARG A 83 -3.79 -3.71 11.38
C ARG A 83 -2.32 -3.28 11.47
N ASP A 84 -1.40 -4.20 11.30
CA ASP A 84 0.04 -3.92 11.44
C ASP A 84 0.48 -2.95 10.33
N LEU A 85 0.05 -3.23 9.09
CA LEU A 85 0.33 -2.38 7.94
C LEU A 85 -0.38 -1.01 8.04
N ARG A 86 -1.55 -0.96 8.69
CA ARG A 86 -2.29 0.29 8.94
C ARG A 86 -1.50 1.22 9.85
N GLU A 87 -0.92 0.69 10.93
CA GLU A 87 -0.15 1.48 11.90
C GLU A 87 1.11 2.07 11.25
N ASP A 88 1.79 1.30 10.40
CA ASP A 88 2.96 1.75 9.64
C ASP A 88 2.61 2.83 8.60
N LEU A 89 1.53 2.65 7.84
CA LEU A 89 1.13 3.55 6.75
C LEU A 89 0.27 4.73 7.23
N ARG A 90 -0.14 4.74 8.51
CA ARG A 90 -1.04 5.73 9.12
C ARG A 90 -2.35 5.93 8.34
N LEU A 91 -2.91 4.83 7.86
CA LEU A 91 -4.15 4.82 7.08
C LEU A 91 -5.37 4.51 7.94
N ASP A 92 -6.56 4.72 7.35
CA ASP A 92 -7.80 4.23 7.94
C ASP A 92 -8.02 2.74 7.65
N SER A 93 -8.69 2.03 8.56
CA SER A 93 -8.98 0.60 8.42
C SER A 93 -9.82 0.30 7.18
N LYS A 94 -10.76 1.18 6.84
CA LYS A 94 -11.63 0.99 5.68
C LYS A 94 -10.82 1.02 4.39
N THR A 95 -9.95 2.02 4.26
CA THR A 95 -9.07 2.18 3.09
C THR A 95 -8.09 1.03 2.99
N MET A 96 -7.54 0.56 4.11
CA MET A 96 -6.61 -0.56 4.09
C MET A 96 -7.31 -1.85 3.66
N ASN A 97 -8.49 -2.14 4.18
CA ASN A 97 -9.29 -3.28 3.74
C ASN A 97 -9.63 -3.21 2.24
N GLN A 98 -9.91 -2.01 1.72
CA GLN A 98 -10.14 -1.82 0.28
C GLN A 98 -8.92 -2.22 -0.56
N TYR A 99 -7.70 -1.79 -0.18
CA TYR A 99 -6.49 -2.16 -0.90
C TYR A 99 -6.20 -3.67 -0.84
N PHE A 100 -6.49 -4.34 0.27
CA PHE A 100 -6.39 -5.81 0.35
C PHE A 100 -7.40 -6.52 -0.55
N GLN A 101 -8.61 -5.97 -0.72
CA GLN A 101 -9.58 -6.51 -1.67
C GLN A 101 -9.15 -6.26 -3.13
N GLU A 102 -8.52 -5.13 -3.43
CA GLU A 102 -8.02 -4.81 -4.78
C GLU A 102 -6.94 -5.79 -5.25
N ILE A 103 -6.09 -6.29 -4.35
CA ILE A 103 -5.11 -7.35 -4.67
C ILE A 103 -5.74 -8.75 -4.72
N GLY A 104 -7.03 -8.88 -4.46
CA GLY A 104 -7.77 -10.15 -4.47
C GLY A 104 -7.67 -10.97 -3.18
N ALA A 105 -7.19 -10.37 -2.09
CA ALA A 105 -7.15 -11.03 -0.78
C ALA A 105 -8.55 -11.13 -0.16
N ARG A 106 -8.81 -12.25 0.52
CA ARG A 106 -10.04 -12.44 1.29
C ARG A 106 -9.81 -11.94 2.70
N ILE A 107 -10.68 -11.04 3.15
CA ILE A 107 -10.65 -10.52 4.52
C ILE A 107 -11.55 -11.39 5.38
N GLY A 108 -10.94 -12.15 6.27
CA GLY A 108 -11.62 -12.89 7.33
C GLY A 108 -11.45 -12.20 8.68
N GLN A 109 -12.04 -12.80 9.71
CA GLN A 109 -11.75 -12.46 11.10
C GLN A 109 -11.15 -13.69 11.77
N LYS A 110 -10.01 -13.51 12.44
CA LYS A 110 -9.36 -14.57 13.22
C LYS A 110 -9.22 -14.08 14.65
N LYS A 111 -9.58 -14.94 15.59
CA LYS A 111 -9.33 -14.72 17.01
C LYS A 111 -8.10 -15.53 17.40
N GLU A 112 -7.02 -14.85 17.73
CA GLU A 112 -5.84 -15.52 18.28
C GLU A 112 -5.99 -15.70 19.80
N PRO A 113 -5.42 -16.78 20.37
CA PRO A 113 -5.48 -17.02 21.81
C PRO A 113 -4.73 -15.91 22.55
N GLY A 114 -5.48 -15.07 23.28
CA GLY A 114 -4.95 -13.91 24.02
C GLY A 114 -5.58 -12.57 23.63
N GLU A 115 -6.27 -12.47 22.49
CA GLU A 115 -6.97 -11.24 22.11
C GLU A 115 -8.47 -11.25 22.49
N ALA A 116 -8.92 -10.15 23.08
CA ALA A 116 -10.32 -9.96 23.48
C ALA A 116 -11.29 -9.86 22.29
N LYS A 117 -10.81 -9.47 21.11
CA LYS A 117 -11.62 -9.27 19.89
C LYS A 117 -10.97 -9.97 18.71
N ALA A 118 -11.81 -10.49 17.80
CA ALA A 118 -11.34 -11.04 16.54
C ALA A 118 -10.77 -9.92 15.67
N GLN A 119 -9.53 -10.11 15.19
CA GLN A 119 -8.87 -9.14 14.32
C GLN A 119 -9.14 -9.48 12.85
N PRO A 120 -9.22 -8.47 11.96
CA PRO A 120 -9.24 -8.72 10.54
C PRO A 120 -7.93 -9.39 10.10
N VAL A 121 -8.03 -10.43 9.29
CA VAL A 121 -6.90 -11.12 8.68
C VAL A 121 -7.13 -11.18 7.18
N ALA A 122 -6.16 -10.70 6.41
CA ALA A 122 -6.17 -10.77 4.96
C ALA A 122 -5.42 -12.02 4.51
N LYS A 123 -6.12 -12.93 3.84
CA LYS A 123 -5.56 -14.16 3.30
C LYS A 123 -5.60 -14.15 1.79
N LEU A 124 -4.45 -14.35 1.16
CA LEU A 124 -4.33 -14.48 -0.29
C LEU A 124 -4.41 -15.97 -0.65
N ALA A 125 -5.64 -16.45 -0.87
CA ALA A 125 -5.91 -17.83 -1.20
C ALA A 125 -6.45 -17.97 -2.62
N MET A 126 -6.06 -19.04 -3.32
CA MET A 126 -6.65 -19.41 -4.60
C MET A 126 -8.07 -19.97 -4.39
N PRO A 127 -9.04 -19.67 -5.27
CA PRO A 127 -9.00 -18.65 -6.32
C PRO A 127 -9.12 -17.23 -5.76
N LEU A 128 -8.37 -16.29 -6.33
CA LEU A 128 -8.43 -14.87 -5.94
C LEU A 128 -9.84 -14.31 -6.15
N VAL A 129 -10.26 -13.42 -5.24
CA VAL A 129 -11.59 -12.80 -5.28
C VAL A 129 -11.43 -11.31 -5.46
N PHE A 130 -11.64 -10.83 -6.67
CA PHE A 130 -11.62 -9.40 -6.98
C PHE A 130 -13.00 -8.77 -6.72
N PRO A 131 -13.03 -7.50 -6.28
CA PRO A 131 -14.28 -6.77 -6.12
C PRO A 131 -15.03 -6.72 -7.45
N LYS A 132 -16.33 -7.02 -7.42
CA LYS A 132 -17.20 -6.90 -8.59
C LYS A 132 -17.28 -5.42 -8.96
N MET A 133 -16.79 -5.06 -10.15
CA MET A 133 -16.99 -3.70 -10.67
C MET A 133 -18.49 -3.45 -10.76
N SER A 134 -19.01 -2.54 -9.94
CA SER A 134 -20.40 -2.11 -10.03
C SER A 134 -20.59 -1.41 -11.37
N ARG A 135 -21.19 -2.10 -12.33
CA ARG A 135 -21.73 -1.46 -13.53
C ARG A 135 -22.84 -0.56 -13.02
N GLY A 136 -22.60 0.75 -13.03
CA GLY A 136 -23.52 1.75 -12.51
C GLY A 136 -24.96 1.44 -12.95
N ALA A 137 -25.88 1.48 -11.99
CA ALA A 137 -27.29 1.22 -12.27
C ALA A 137 -27.74 2.06 -13.47
N PRO A 138 -28.44 1.48 -14.46
CA PRO A 138 -28.93 2.25 -15.60
C PRO A 138 -29.79 3.39 -15.05
N LYS A 139 -29.38 4.61 -15.36
CA LYS A 139 -30.08 5.84 -14.97
C LYS A 139 -31.51 5.72 -15.50
N ARG A 140 -32.48 5.44 -14.61
CA ARG A 140 -33.90 5.49 -14.97
C ARG A 140 -34.19 6.90 -15.47
N ARG A 141 -34.54 6.98 -16.74
CA ARG A 141 -34.98 8.19 -17.44
C ARG A 141 -36.44 8.47 -17.10
#